data_AF-A0AAV9GAZ3-F1
#
_entry.id   AF-A0AAV9GAZ3-F1
#
_cell.length_a   1.000
_cell.length_b   1.000
_cell.length_c   1.000
_cell.angle_alpha   90.00
_cell.angle_beta   90.00
_cell.angle_gamma   90.00
#
_symmetry.space_group_name_H-M   'P 1'
#
loop_
_entity.id
_entity.type
_entity.pdbx_description
1 polymer ?
#
loop_
_entity_poly.entity_id
_entity_poly.type
_entity_poly.pdbx_seq_one_letter_code
_entity_poly.pdbx_strand_id
1 'polypeptide(L)'
;MAPIDSKVLDIINAPEHQLRAVLKLLSTANPESRDRIWKYLSQVAALDAPANPLKRKADDGSNVADGPKRPKLIEDVHYCARSGCNQAFLESKNNDTACLFHTEELEVVEEHENWRNLPDDLKEDREFLYSEEHRREHPDAFIYCCCDGDADSKGCRIGPHWAVDAEHGESFSDFEGSTGDDDEGEDEEGEEGEEGEEDNSPEDS
;
A
#
# COMPACT_ATOMS: atom_id res chain seq x y z
N MET A 1 -7.04 -13.24 -14.46
CA MET A 1 -5.94 -14.01 -13.88
C MET A 1 -4.76 -13.98 -14.84
N ALA A 2 -3.66 -13.32 -14.45
CA ALA A 2 -2.37 -13.66 -15.06
C ALA A 2 -1.91 -14.97 -14.40
N PRO A 3 -1.58 -16.03 -15.18
CA PRO A 3 -1.05 -17.25 -14.60
C PRO A 3 0.25 -16.93 -13.85
N ILE A 4 0.46 -17.57 -12.69
CA ILE A 4 1.75 -17.52 -12.01
C ILE A 4 2.81 -17.99 -13.02
N ASP A 5 3.79 -17.13 -13.29
CA ASP A 5 4.87 -17.42 -14.22
C ASP A 5 5.54 -18.75 -13.85
N SER A 6 5.71 -19.64 -14.83
CA SER A 6 6.37 -20.94 -14.63
C SER A 6 7.72 -20.82 -13.92
N LYS A 7 8.46 -19.73 -14.17
CA LYS A 7 9.73 -19.44 -13.51
C LYS A 7 9.56 -19.12 -12.03
N VAL A 8 8.47 -18.44 -11.66
CA VAL A 8 8.14 -18.13 -10.26
C VAL A 8 7.80 -19.43 -9.52
N LEU A 9 7.05 -20.33 -10.16
CA LEU A 9 6.74 -21.64 -9.59
C LEU A 9 8.00 -22.50 -9.38
N ASP A 10 8.97 -22.45 -10.30
CA ASP A 10 10.25 -23.12 -10.15
C ASP A 10 11.05 -22.59 -8.95
N ILE A 11 11.00 -21.27 -8.69
CA ILE A 11 11.64 -20.65 -7.53
C ILE A 11 10.98 -21.12 -6.23
N ILE A 12 9.65 -21.13 -6.17
CA ILE A 12 8.90 -21.57 -4.97
C ILE A 12 9.24 -23.02 -4.61
N ASN A 13 9.36 -23.89 -5.61
CA ASN A 13 9.65 -25.31 -5.42
C ASN A 13 11.15 -25.62 -5.27
N ALA A 14 12.03 -24.63 -5.40
CA ALA A 14 13.47 -24.85 -5.34
C ALA A 14 13.92 -25.24 -3.91
N PRO A 15 14.87 -26.18 -3.76
CA PRO A 15 15.43 -26.51 -2.45
C PRO A 15 16.06 -25.31 -1.75
N GLU A 16 15.90 -25.22 -0.43
CA GLU A 16 16.36 -24.08 0.39
C GLU A 16 17.85 -23.73 0.18
N HIS A 17 18.72 -24.74 0.04
CA HIS A 17 20.14 -24.51 -0.20
C HIS A 17 20.42 -23.82 -1.54
N GLN A 18 19.61 -24.08 -2.56
CA GLN A 18 19.70 -23.42 -3.87
C GLN A 18 19.21 -21.98 -3.76
N LEU A 19 18.06 -21.75 -3.11
CA LEU A 19 17.55 -20.41 -2.82
C LEU A 19 18.57 -19.55 -2.07
N ARG A 20 19.19 -20.10 -1.02
CA ARG A 20 20.26 -19.43 -0.27
C ARG A 20 21.49 -19.13 -1.14
N ALA A 21 21.86 -20.02 -2.06
CA ALA A 21 22.99 -19.78 -2.97
C ALA A 21 22.68 -18.66 -3.97
N VAL A 22 21.48 -18.64 -4.55
CA VAL A 22 21.01 -17.59 -5.46
C VAL A 22 20.91 -16.24 -4.75
N LEU A 23 20.32 -16.19 -3.55
CA LEU A 23 20.22 -14.95 -2.76
C LEU A 23 21.61 -14.38 -2.41
N LYS A 24 22.58 -15.26 -2.08
CA LYS A 24 23.98 -14.83 -1.87
C LYS A 24 24.57 -14.23 -3.13
N LEU A 25 24.40 -14.90 -4.28
CA LEU A 25 24.90 -14.42 -5.56
C LEU A 25 24.29 -13.04 -5.88
N LEU A 26 22.97 -12.89 -5.81
CA LEU A 26 22.26 -11.63 -6.06
C LEU A 26 22.73 -10.51 -5.13
N SER A 27 22.91 -10.82 -3.84
CA SER A 27 23.39 -9.86 -2.83
C SER A 27 24.84 -9.40 -3.07
N THR A 28 25.67 -10.25 -3.69
CA THR A 28 27.07 -9.90 -4.02
C THR A 28 27.22 -9.24 -5.38
N ALA A 29 26.35 -9.58 -6.34
CA ALA A 29 26.46 -9.12 -7.71
C ALA A 29 25.83 -7.74 -7.93
N ASN A 30 24.77 -7.40 -7.19
CA ASN A 30 24.07 -6.12 -7.34
C ASN A 30 23.76 -5.49 -5.96
N PRO A 31 24.30 -4.30 -5.63
CA PRO A 31 23.98 -3.56 -4.41
C PRO A 31 22.48 -3.27 -4.22
N GLU A 32 21.74 -2.97 -5.29
CA GLU A 32 20.31 -2.68 -5.21
C GLU A 32 19.52 -3.94 -4.82
N SER A 33 19.85 -5.08 -5.43
CA SER A 33 19.26 -6.36 -5.07
C SER A 33 19.55 -6.71 -3.63
N ARG A 34 20.77 -6.46 -3.14
CA ARG A 34 21.14 -6.65 -1.74
C ARG A 34 20.27 -5.81 -0.82
N ASP A 35 20.10 -4.53 -1.11
CA ASP A 35 19.36 -3.61 -0.25
C ASP A 35 17.86 -3.95 -0.24
N ARG A 36 17.31 -4.37 -1.40
CA ARG A 36 15.95 -4.94 -1.50
C ARG A 36 15.79 -6.24 -0.69
N ILE A 37 16.70 -7.20 -0.86
CA ILE A 37 16.71 -8.45 -0.09
C ILE A 37 16.77 -8.15 1.41
N TRP A 38 17.63 -7.22 1.82
CA TRP A 38 17.74 -6.82 3.22
C TRP A 38 16.45 -6.18 3.76
N LYS A 39 15.83 -5.29 2.98
CA LYS A 39 14.53 -4.68 3.32
C LYS A 39 13.47 -5.76 3.56
N TYR A 40 13.34 -6.72 2.65
CA TYR A 40 12.38 -7.82 2.77
C TYR A 40 12.67 -8.73 3.97
N LEU A 41 13.92 -9.16 4.15
CA LEU A 41 14.31 -9.97 5.32
C LEU A 41 14.03 -9.24 6.64
N SER A 42 14.26 -7.93 6.70
CA SER A 42 13.99 -7.12 7.90
C SER A 42 12.49 -7.04 8.22
N GLN A 43 11.63 -6.94 7.21
CA GLN A 43 10.18 -6.96 7.40
C GLN A 43 9.69 -8.30 7.93
N VAL A 44 10.16 -9.42 7.37
CA VAL A 44 9.81 -10.77 7.85
C VAL A 44 10.28 -10.97 9.29
N ALA A 45 11.52 -10.59 9.60
CA ALA A 45 12.04 -10.69 10.96
C ALA A 45 11.25 -9.84 11.99
N ALA A 46 10.65 -8.72 11.54
CA ALA A 46 9.81 -7.88 12.40
C ALA A 46 8.46 -8.55 12.75
N LEU A 47 7.95 -9.47 11.94
CA LEU A 47 6.71 -10.22 12.23
C LEU A 47 6.87 -11.19 13.40
N ASP A 48 8.09 -11.73 13.56
CA ASP A 48 8.49 -12.65 14.64
C ASP A 48 8.88 -11.93 15.94
N ALA A 49 9.12 -10.61 15.87
CA ALA A 49 9.48 -9.83 17.05
C ALA A 49 8.28 -9.75 18.01
N PRO A 50 8.47 -9.99 19.33
CA PRO A 50 7.40 -9.81 20.29
C PRO A 50 6.97 -8.34 20.29
N ALA A 51 5.69 -8.09 20.02
CA ALA A 51 5.12 -6.77 20.10
C ALA A 51 5.35 -6.20 21.51
N ASN A 52 6.21 -5.18 21.58
CA ASN A 52 6.46 -4.30 22.74
C ASN A 52 7.49 -4.78 23.81
N PRO A 53 8.70 -4.17 23.86
CA PRO A 53 9.61 -4.27 25.01
C PRO A 53 9.32 -3.24 26.14
N LEU A 54 8.32 -2.36 26.03
CA LEU A 54 8.07 -1.28 26.99
C LEU A 54 6.79 -1.49 27.80
N LYS A 55 6.85 -2.42 28.76
CA LYS A 55 6.18 -2.36 30.07
C LYS A 55 6.45 -3.68 30.81
N ARG A 56 7.56 -3.74 31.54
CA ARG A 56 7.65 -4.60 32.73
C ARG A 56 7.95 -3.69 33.91
N LYS A 57 6.87 -3.25 34.58
CA LYS A 57 6.98 -2.94 36.00
C LYS A 57 7.30 -4.27 36.71
N ALA A 58 8.20 -4.19 37.67
CA ALA A 58 8.60 -5.30 38.50
C ALA A 58 7.52 -5.60 39.54
N ASP A 59 6.97 -6.80 39.50
CA ASP A 59 6.40 -7.56 40.63
C ASP A 59 6.41 -9.04 40.21
N ASP A 60 7.33 -9.81 40.78
CA ASP A 60 7.19 -10.71 41.94
C ASP A 60 6.58 -12.07 41.57
N GLY A 61 7.20 -13.11 42.13
CA GLY A 61 7.32 -14.43 41.54
C GLY A 61 6.02 -15.23 41.35
N SER A 62 6.03 -16.09 40.32
CA SER A 62 5.53 -17.46 40.46
C SER A 62 6.08 -18.39 39.38
N ASN A 63 6.68 -19.49 39.85
CA ASN A 63 6.98 -20.70 39.10
C ASN A 63 5.72 -21.22 38.39
N VAL A 64 5.78 -21.33 37.06
CA VAL A 64 4.85 -22.18 36.31
C VAL A 64 5.66 -23.05 35.35
N ALA A 65 5.38 -24.34 35.45
CA ALA A 65 6.14 -25.45 34.91
C ALA A 65 6.38 -25.39 33.40
N ASP A 66 7.57 -25.87 33.01
CA ASP A 66 7.99 -26.18 31.65
C ASP A 66 7.14 -27.34 31.09
N GLY A 67 5.95 -26.99 30.58
CA GLY A 67 5.16 -27.87 29.73
C GLY A 67 5.79 -27.94 28.33
N PRO A 68 5.66 -29.06 27.60
CA PRO A 68 6.17 -29.17 26.25
C PRO A 68 5.53 -28.08 25.38
N LYS A 69 6.36 -27.10 24.98
CA LYS A 69 5.97 -26.03 24.08
C LYS A 69 5.41 -26.68 22.82
N ARG A 70 4.12 -26.51 22.58
CA ARG A 70 3.50 -26.90 21.30
C ARG A 70 4.37 -26.30 20.19
N PRO A 71 4.73 -27.07 19.16
CA PRO A 71 5.47 -26.51 18.03
C PRO A 71 4.70 -25.29 17.54
N LYS A 72 5.39 -24.14 17.47
CA LYS A 72 4.81 -22.94 16.85
C LYS A 72 4.39 -23.38 15.46
N LEU A 73 3.10 -23.25 15.15
CA LEU A 73 2.66 -23.32 13.77
C LEU A 73 3.46 -22.24 13.05
N ILE A 74 4.35 -22.65 12.14
CA ILE A 74 5.06 -21.70 11.28
C ILE A 74 3.97 -21.23 10.33
N GLU A 75 3.44 -20.06 10.62
CA GLU A 75 2.47 -19.41 9.76
C GLU A 75 3.20 -18.87 8.53
N ASP A 76 2.57 -19.00 7.38
CA ASP A 76 3.12 -18.51 6.12
C ASP A 76 3.16 -16.99 6.12
N VAL A 77 4.25 -16.44 5.59
CA VAL A 77 4.47 -14.99 5.48
C VAL A 77 4.13 -14.57 4.07
N HIS A 78 3.18 -13.64 3.96
CA HIS A 78 2.71 -13.09 2.70
C HIS A 78 3.22 -11.68 2.50
N TYR A 79 3.29 -11.22 1.24
CA TYR A 79 3.55 -9.82 0.90
C TYR A 79 2.31 -9.18 0.33
N CYS A 80 2.03 -7.94 0.74
CA CYS A 80 0.87 -7.21 0.27
C CYS A 80 1.07 -6.72 -1.18
N ALA A 81 0.15 -7.08 -2.08
CA ALA A 81 0.11 -6.69 -3.48
C ALA A 81 -0.58 -5.34 -3.73
N ARG A 82 -1.19 -4.71 -2.70
CA ARG A 82 -1.87 -3.43 -2.88
C ARG A 82 -0.85 -2.31 -3.09
N SER A 83 -1.13 -1.40 -4.02
CA SER A 83 -0.32 -0.23 -4.33
C SER A 83 -0.03 0.61 -3.08
N GLY A 84 1.24 0.94 -2.85
CA GLY A 84 1.69 1.74 -1.71
C GLY A 84 1.90 0.99 -0.38
N CYS A 85 1.52 -0.29 -0.27
CA CYS A 85 1.76 -1.08 0.95
C CYS A 85 3.11 -1.83 0.91
N ASN A 86 3.23 -2.87 0.08
CA ASN A 86 4.45 -3.70 -0.06
C ASN A 86 5.03 -4.21 1.28
N GLN A 87 4.19 -4.42 2.30
CA GLN A 87 4.60 -4.93 3.60
C GLN A 87 4.38 -6.45 3.69
N ALA A 88 5.31 -7.13 4.38
CA ALA A 88 5.10 -8.49 4.83
C ALA A 88 4.02 -8.55 5.92
N PHE A 89 3.14 -9.54 5.87
CA PHE A 89 2.08 -9.75 6.85
C PHE A 89 1.81 -11.25 7.10
N LEU A 90 1.12 -11.52 8.21
CA LEU A 90 0.61 -12.85 8.56
C LEU A 90 -0.91 -12.81 8.44
N GLU A 91 -1.51 -13.87 7.89
CA GLU A 91 -2.96 -13.94 7.69
C GLU A 91 -3.73 -13.83 9.02
N SER A 92 -3.20 -14.39 10.10
CA SER A 92 -3.76 -14.31 11.46
C SER A 92 -3.80 -12.90 12.04
N LYS A 93 -2.98 -11.98 11.50
CA LYS A 93 -2.94 -10.57 11.90
C LYS A 93 -3.64 -9.67 10.88
N ASN A 94 -4.09 -10.21 9.76
CA ASN A 94 -4.78 -9.48 8.71
C ASN A 94 -6.21 -9.12 9.16
N ASN A 95 -6.58 -7.86 9.02
CA ASN A 95 -7.89 -7.34 9.40
C ASN A 95 -8.24 -6.14 8.51
N ASP A 96 -9.48 -5.69 8.53
CA ASP A 96 -9.99 -4.61 7.66
C ASP A 96 -9.30 -3.24 7.85
N THR A 97 -8.41 -3.13 8.85
CA THR A 97 -7.64 -1.91 9.12
C THR A 97 -6.13 -2.10 9.07
N ALA A 98 -5.64 -3.27 8.62
CA ALA A 98 -4.22 -3.63 8.68
C ALA A 98 -3.38 -2.94 7.60
N CYS A 99 -3.96 -2.67 6.44
CA CYS A 99 -3.28 -2.17 5.25
C CYS A 99 -3.68 -0.72 4.95
N LEU A 100 -2.67 0.14 4.76
CA LEU A 100 -2.81 1.44 4.11
C LEU A 100 -2.38 1.29 2.66
N PHE A 101 -3.28 1.56 1.71
CA PHE A 101 -3.01 1.39 0.28
C PHE A 101 -3.64 2.51 -0.55
N HIS A 102 -3.19 2.62 -1.80
CA HIS A 102 -3.78 3.46 -2.84
C HIS A 102 -4.65 2.62 -3.77
N THR A 103 -5.81 3.13 -4.17
CA THR A 103 -6.74 2.41 -5.07
C THR A 103 -6.35 2.49 -6.52
N GLU A 104 -5.62 3.54 -6.88
CA GLU A 104 -5.17 3.81 -8.24
C GLU A 104 -3.67 3.56 -8.35
N GLU A 105 -3.21 3.32 -9.58
CA GLU A 105 -1.80 3.15 -9.85
C GLU A 105 -1.06 4.49 -9.76
N LEU A 106 0.25 4.39 -9.60
CA LEU A 106 1.12 5.56 -9.57
C LEU A 106 1.34 6.04 -11.00
N GLU A 107 1.06 7.30 -11.29
CA GLU A 107 1.21 7.91 -12.60
C GLU A 107 2.39 8.89 -12.65
N VAL A 108 2.94 9.12 -13.84
CA VAL A 108 4.02 10.10 -14.04
C VAL A 108 3.43 11.49 -14.21
N VAL A 109 3.99 12.47 -13.51
CA VAL A 109 3.61 13.88 -13.70
C VAL A 109 4.34 14.42 -14.92
N GLU A 110 3.73 14.36 -16.11
CA GLU A 110 4.37 14.70 -17.40
C GLU A 110 5.04 16.09 -17.42
N GLU A 111 4.48 17.05 -16.70
CA GLU A 111 4.98 18.42 -16.63
C GLU A 111 6.08 18.64 -15.57
N HIS A 112 6.53 17.58 -14.87
CA HIS A 112 7.54 17.68 -13.82
C HIS A 112 8.89 18.15 -14.38
N GLU A 113 9.64 18.91 -13.58
CA GLU A 113 10.89 19.54 -14.03
C GLU A 113 11.95 18.54 -14.51
N ASN A 114 11.97 17.34 -13.90
CA ASN A 114 12.88 16.25 -14.28
C ASN A 114 12.62 15.71 -15.69
N TRP A 115 11.39 15.80 -16.18
CA TRP A 115 11.02 15.28 -17.51
C TRP A 115 11.08 16.35 -18.59
N ARG A 116 10.92 17.64 -18.24
CA ARG A 116 10.84 18.75 -19.22
C ARG A 116 11.99 18.77 -20.23
N ASN A 117 13.21 18.46 -19.78
CA ASN A 117 14.42 18.51 -20.60
C ASN A 117 14.77 17.19 -21.29
N LEU A 118 14.00 16.12 -21.06
CA LEU A 118 14.23 14.87 -21.77
C LEU A 118 13.90 15.01 -23.26
N PRO A 119 14.63 14.29 -24.13
CA PRO A 119 14.22 14.05 -25.51
C PRO A 119 12.80 13.48 -25.59
N ASP A 120 12.04 13.84 -26.64
CA ASP A 120 10.63 13.43 -26.79
C ASP A 120 10.47 11.91 -26.86
N ASP A 121 11.44 11.19 -27.43
CA ASP A 121 11.46 9.72 -27.46
C ASP A 121 11.56 9.10 -26.05
N LEU A 122 12.29 9.73 -25.13
CA LEU A 122 12.37 9.26 -23.73
C LEU A 122 11.17 9.70 -22.89
N LYS A 123 10.48 10.77 -23.27
CA LYS A 123 9.22 11.20 -22.64
C LYS A 123 8.05 10.29 -23.01
N GLU A 124 8.08 9.66 -24.18
CA GLU A 124 7.06 8.69 -24.60
C GLU A 124 7.39 7.26 -24.14
N ASP A 125 8.63 6.99 -23.72
CA ASP A 125 9.05 5.69 -23.23
C ASP A 125 8.57 5.44 -21.78
N ARG A 126 7.45 4.72 -21.66
CA ARG A 126 6.90 4.32 -20.36
C ARG A 126 7.84 3.44 -19.55
N GLU A 127 8.64 2.58 -20.17
CA GLU A 127 9.57 1.72 -19.42
C GLU A 127 10.68 2.55 -18.79
N PHE A 128 11.18 3.55 -19.52
CA PHE A 128 12.13 4.52 -19.01
C PHE A 128 11.54 5.36 -17.88
N LEU A 129 10.36 5.97 -18.08
CA LEU A 129 9.75 6.86 -17.09
C LEU A 129 9.30 6.15 -15.81
N TYR A 130 8.73 4.94 -15.92
CA TYR A 130 8.27 4.18 -14.76
C TYR A 130 9.37 3.30 -14.15
N SER A 131 10.63 3.48 -14.56
CA SER A 131 11.74 2.72 -14.00
C SER A 131 11.82 2.92 -12.49
N GLU A 132 12.18 1.86 -11.78
CA GLU A 132 12.36 1.88 -10.34
C GLU A 132 13.45 2.87 -9.90
N GLU A 133 14.44 3.13 -10.75
CA GLU A 133 15.50 4.11 -10.50
C GLU A 133 14.92 5.52 -10.45
N HIS A 134 14.15 5.90 -11.47
CA HIS A 134 13.50 7.21 -11.54
C HIS A 134 12.51 7.42 -10.40
N ARG A 135 11.70 6.41 -10.07
CA ARG A 135 10.75 6.49 -8.95
C ARG A 135 11.44 6.72 -7.61
N ARG A 136 12.63 6.14 -7.42
CA ARG A 136 13.44 6.30 -6.21
C ARG A 136 14.13 7.66 -6.14
N GLU A 137 14.57 8.19 -7.27
CA GLU A 137 15.35 9.43 -7.33
C GLU A 137 14.47 10.68 -7.39
N HIS A 138 13.28 10.54 -7.97
CA HIS A 138 12.32 11.62 -8.18
C HIS A 138 10.91 11.19 -7.75
N PRO A 139 10.68 10.86 -6.47
CA PRO A 139 9.37 10.35 -6.02
C PRO A 139 8.24 11.37 -6.19
N ASP A 140 8.56 12.67 -6.20
CA ASP A 140 7.67 13.80 -6.46
C ASP A 140 7.27 13.96 -7.93
N ALA A 141 8.02 13.33 -8.84
CA ALA A 141 7.71 13.29 -10.26
C ALA A 141 6.63 12.23 -10.61
N PHE A 142 6.08 11.58 -9.59
CA PHE A 142 5.01 10.59 -9.70
C PHE A 142 3.91 10.89 -8.69
N ILE A 143 2.68 10.56 -9.05
CA ILE A 143 1.50 10.88 -8.25
C ILE A 143 0.50 9.73 -8.24
N TYR A 144 -0.13 9.50 -7.09
CA TYR A 144 -1.29 8.64 -6.96
C TYR A 144 -2.55 9.46 -7.22
N CYS A 145 -3.21 9.22 -8.36
CA CYS A 145 -4.42 9.94 -8.77
C CYS A 145 -5.57 9.86 -7.76
N CYS A 146 -5.62 8.82 -6.91
CA CYS A 146 -6.64 8.69 -5.89
C CYS A 146 -6.56 9.72 -4.73
N CYS A 147 -5.41 10.38 -4.53
CA CYS A 147 -5.24 11.31 -3.40
C CYS A 147 -4.20 12.42 -3.63
N ASP A 148 -3.68 12.57 -4.84
CA ASP A 148 -2.60 13.50 -5.20
C ASP A 148 -1.32 13.34 -4.35
N GLY A 149 -1.09 12.14 -3.80
CA GLY A 149 0.10 11.82 -3.02
C GLY A 149 1.27 11.43 -3.91
N ASP A 150 2.50 11.77 -3.51
CA ASP A 150 3.72 11.37 -4.22
C ASP A 150 4.01 9.84 -4.10
N ALA A 151 5.05 9.34 -4.78
CA ALA A 151 5.42 7.92 -4.74
C ALA A 151 5.78 7.39 -3.34
N ASP A 152 6.22 8.26 -2.44
CA ASP A 152 6.61 7.91 -1.06
C ASP A 152 5.46 8.07 -0.06
N SER A 153 4.32 8.59 -0.51
CA SER A 153 3.14 8.78 0.32
C SER A 153 2.58 7.44 0.82
N LYS A 154 2.14 7.44 2.08
CA LYS A 154 1.39 6.30 2.62
C LYS A 154 0.05 6.17 1.90
N GLY A 155 -0.44 4.95 1.79
CA GLY A 155 -1.75 4.68 1.21
C GLY A 155 -2.88 5.53 1.81
N CYS A 156 -3.74 6.06 0.94
CA CYS A 156 -4.85 6.94 1.33
C CYS A 156 -6.13 6.20 1.74
N ARG A 157 -6.19 4.88 1.53
CA ARG A 157 -7.30 4.00 1.94
C ARG A 157 -6.84 2.97 2.96
N ILE A 158 -7.79 2.52 3.78
CA ILE A 158 -7.58 1.52 4.82
C ILE A 158 -8.36 0.26 4.44
N GLY A 159 -7.75 -0.92 4.62
CA GLY A 159 -8.36 -2.20 4.28
C GLY A 159 -7.53 -3.40 4.77
N PRO A 160 -7.94 -4.63 4.44
CA PRO A 160 -7.11 -5.81 4.64
C PRO A 160 -5.97 -5.89 3.62
N HIS A 161 -4.87 -6.53 4.01
CA HIS A 161 -3.79 -6.86 3.07
C HIS A 161 -4.28 -7.88 2.03
N TRP A 162 -3.77 -7.75 0.80
CA TRP A 162 -3.96 -8.74 -0.26
C TRP A 162 -2.65 -9.44 -0.55
N ALA A 163 -2.60 -10.77 -0.41
CA ALA A 163 -1.38 -11.52 -0.67
C ALA A 163 -1.11 -11.60 -2.18
N VAL A 164 0.15 -11.45 -2.60
CA VAL A 164 0.60 -11.64 -4.00
C VAL A 164 0.28 -13.06 -4.52
N ASP A 165 0.23 -14.04 -3.62
CA ASP A 165 0.00 -15.45 -3.88
C ASP A 165 -1.43 -15.93 -3.55
N ALA A 166 -2.31 -15.05 -3.06
CA ALA A 166 -3.68 -15.45 -2.74
C ALA A 166 -4.55 -15.49 -4.00
N GLU A 167 -5.16 -16.65 -4.25
CA GLU A 167 -6.25 -16.83 -5.21
C GLU A 167 -7.52 -16.08 -4.74
N HIS A 168 -7.54 -14.75 -4.82
CA HIS A 168 -8.79 -14.01 -4.60
C HIS A 168 -9.57 -13.90 -5.91
N GLY A 169 -10.62 -14.72 -6.01
CA GLY A 169 -11.78 -14.39 -6.83
C GLY A 169 -12.46 -13.13 -6.30
N GLU A 170 -13.26 -12.51 -7.15
CA GLU A 170 -13.94 -11.21 -6.99
C GLU A 170 -13.10 -10.02 -7.50
N SER A 171 -13.43 -9.69 -8.75
CA SER A 171 -12.99 -8.55 -9.55
C SER A 171 -13.22 -7.20 -8.86
N PHE A 172 -12.27 -6.30 -9.03
CA PHE A 172 -12.20 -4.92 -8.53
C PHE A 172 -13.26 -3.95 -9.12
N SER A 173 -14.34 -4.44 -9.72
CA SER A 173 -15.27 -3.61 -10.50
C SER A 173 -16.61 -3.26 -9.82
N ASP A 174 -16.98 -3.88 -8.69
CA ASP A 174 -18.36 -3.79 -8.18
C ASP A 174 -18.51 -3.20 -6.77
N PHE A 175 -17.50 -2.52 -6.21
CA PHE A 175 -17.72 -1.69 -5.02
C PHE A 175 -18.24 -0.30 -5.43
N GLU A 176 -19.45 -0.28 -5.99
CA GLU A 176 -20.23 0.96 -6.05
C GLU A 176 -20.53 1.39 -4.61
N GLY A 177 -20.16 2.62 -4.29
CA GLY A 177 -20.36 3.22 -2.98
C GLY A 177 -21.84 3.18 -2.60
N SER A 178 -22.16 2.36 -1.61
CA SER A 178 -23.41 2.45 -0.86
C SER A 178 -23.37 3.74 -0.03
N THR A 179 -23.72 4.85 -0.67
CA THR A 179 -24.17 6.06 0.02
C THR A 179 -25.55 5.72 0.59
N GLY A 180 -25.58 5.36 1.87
CA GLY A 180 -26.83 5.21 2.60
C GLY A 180 -27.47 6.57 2.77
N ASP A 181 -28.61 6.75 2.11
CA ASP A 181 -29.65 7.70 2.48
C ASP A 181 -30.02 7.53 3.96
N ASP A 182 -29.79 8.56 4.77
CA ASP A 182 -30.53 8.76 6.02
C ASP A 182 -31.44 9.99 5.84
N ASP A 183 -32.68 9.62 5.53
CA ASP A 183 -33.93 10.36 5.56
C ASP A 183 -34.22 10.87 6.98
N GLU A 184 -34.10 12.17 7.21
CA GLU A 184 -34.80 12.84 8.31
C GLU A 184 -35.44 14.13 7.79
N GLY A 185 -36.70 14.01 7.41
CA GLY A 185 -37.62 15.12 7.23
C GLY A 185 -38.08 15.66 8.58
N GLU A 186 -37.98 16.98 8.76
CA GLU A 186 -38.79 17.71 9.73
C GLU A 186 -39.35 18.95 9.04
N ASP A 187 -40.67 18.94 8.91
CA ASP A 187 -41.53 20.05 8.56
C ASP A 187 -41.48 21.11 9.68
N GLU A 188 -41.15 22.36 9.36
CA GLU A 188 -41.64 23.51 10.13
C GLU A 188 -42.12 24.62 9.20
N GLU A 189 -43.43 24.84 9.25
CA GLU A 189 -44.16 25.97 8.69
C GLU A 189 -43.80 27.28 9.42
N GLY A 190 -43.72 28.40 8.71
CA GLY A 190 -43.47 29.71 9.33
C GLY A 190 -43.55 30.90 8.38
N GLU A 191 -44.79 31.29 8.09
CA GLU A 191 -45.33 32.62 7.75
C GLU A 191 -44.43 33.77 7.22
N GLU A 192 -44.85 34.26 6.04
CA GLU A 192 -45.23 35.64 5.68
C GLU A 192 -44.28 36.83 5.93
N GLY A 193 -44.03 37.59 4.85
CA GLY A 193 -43.41 38.91 4.90
C GLY A 193 -43.32 39.58 3.53
N GLU A 194 -44.39 40.27 3.17
CA GLU A 194 -44.64 41.14 2.01
C GLU A 194 -43.53 42.15 1.62
N GLU A 195 -43.40 42.30 0.31
CA GLU A 195 -43.34 43.57 -0.46
C GLU A 195 -42.14 44.53 -0.37
N GLY A 196 -41.61 44.87 -1.55
CA GLY A 196 -40.76 46.03 -1.77
C GLY A 196 -40.10 46.04 -3.15
N GLU A 197 -40.88 46.42 -4.17
CA GLU A 197 -40.40 46.73 -5.52
C GLU A 197 -39.55 48.02 -5.57
N GLU A 198 -38.92 48.23 -6.73
CA GLU A 198 -38.39 49.49 -7.29
C GLU A 198 -36.96 49.87 -6.85
N ASP A 199 -36.06 50.42 -7.66
CA ASP A 199 -35.93 50.73 -9.09
C ASP A 199 -34.55 51.46 -9.22
N ASN A 200 -33.93 51.43 -10.40
CA ASN A 200 -32.89 52.34 -10.90
C ASN A 200 -31.50 52.37 -10.19
N SER A 201 -30.34 52.43 -10.84
CA SER A 201 -29.91 52.60 -12.24
C SER A 201 -28.38 52.38 -12.26
N PRO A 202 -27.74 52.14 -13.42
CA PRO A 202 -26.29 52.12 -13.56
C PRO A 202 -25.71 53.53 -13.79
N GLU A 203 -24.42 53.73 -13.50
CA GLU A 203 -23.40 54.44 -14.30
C GLU A 203 -22.32 55.20 -13.46
N ASP A 204 -21.09 55.01 -13.94
CA ASP A 204 -19.90 55.90 -13.95
C ASP A 204 -19.30 56.50 -12.66
N SER A 205 -18.05 56.09 -12.35
CA SER A 205 -16.84 56.92 -12.51
C SER A 205 -15.56 56.12 -12.25
#